data_AF-A0A2V6H770-F1
#
_entry.id   AF-A0A2V6H770-F1
#
_cell.length_a   1.000
_cell.length_b   1.000
_cell.length_c   1.000
_cell.angle_alpha   90.00
_cell.angle_beta   90.00
_cell.angle_gamma   90.00
#
_symmetry.space_group_name_H-M   'P 1'
#
loop_
_entity.id
_entity.type
_entity.pdbx_description
1 polymer ?
#
loop_
_entity_poly.entity_id
_entity_poly.type
_entity_poly.pdbx_seq_one_letter_code
_entity_poly.pdbx_strand_id
1 'polypeptide(L)'
;MNKHPPLPEVSLIVPIRAHALSMFKHSIDAFVREDVELARAVVSRDKQLDDMIASANRQLSERMVQDGDRLRGYLNVILISRCLERVADHATNIAEDPFMPRQRRTSGIKPDHYPFPVDSTC
;
A
#
# COMPACT_ATOMS: atom_id res chain seq x y z
N MET A 1 -19.46 18.49 2.76
CA MET A 1 -18.13 18.60 3.41
C MET A 1 -18.08 17.62 4.57
N ASN A 2 -16.98 16.87 4.72
CA ASN A 2 -16.81 15.79 5.69
C ASN A 2 -17.35 16.14 7.08
N LYS A 3 -18.49 15.56 7.46
CA LYS A 3 -19.13 15.76 8.78
C LYS A 3 -18.61 14.78 9.85
N HIS A 4 -17.56 14.02 9.53
CA HIS A 4 -17.01 13.03 10.45
C HIS A 4 -15.83 13.63 11.22
N PRO A 5 -15.76 13.41 12.55
CA PRO A 5 -14.65 13.88 13.36
C PRO A 5 -13.33 13.30 12.83
N PRO A 6 -12.21 14.05 12.94
CA PRO A 6 -10.91 13.56 12.49
C PRO A 6 -10.55 12.27 13.23
N LEU A 7 -10.21 11.24 12.47
CA LEU A 7 -9.76 9.97 13.01
C LEU A 7 -8.29 10.06 13.41
N PRO A 8 -7.90 9.79 14.67
CA PRO A 8 -6.49 9.75 15.07
C PRO A 8 -5.71 8.69 14.30
N GLU A 9 -6.38 7.66 13.76
CA GLU A 9 -5.80 6.58 12.96
C GLU A 9 -5.25 7.05 11.60
N VAL A 10 -5.55 8.29 11.17
CA VAL A 10 -4.91 8.91 10.00
C VAL A 10 -3.38 9.01 10.18
N SER A 11 -2.89 9.03 11.44
CA SER A 11 -1.47 8.96 11.75
C SER A 11 -0.77 7.71 11.19
N LEU A 12 -1.49 6.58 11.03
CA LEU A 12 -0.96 5.33 10.46
C LEU A 12 -0.55 5.48 8.98
N ILE A 13 -1.15 6.45 8.27
CA ILE A 13 -0.91 6.70 6.84
C ILE A 13 0.30 7.60 6.60
N VAL A 14 0.63 8.47 7.54
CA VAL A 14 1.73 9.42 7.42
C VAL A 14 3.06 8.75 7.02
N PRO A 15 3.51 7.66 7.67
CA PRO A 15 4.75 6.99 7.27
C PRO A 15 4.64 6.30 5.91
N ILE A 16 3.48 5.71 5.58
CA ILE A 16 3.21 5.07 4.28
C ILE A 16 3.32 6.11 3.16
N ARG A 17 2.71 7.28 3.35
CA ARG A 17 2.78 8.41 2.41
C ARG A 17 4.22 8.86 2.18
N ALA A 18 4.98 9.07 3.25
CA ALA A 18 6.36 9.52 3.15
C ALA A 18 7.24 8.52 2.38
N HIS A 19 7.02 7.23 2.63
CA HIS A 19 7.75 6.15 1.97
C HIS A 19 7.37 6.03 0.48
N ALA A 20 6.08 6.02 0.15
CA ALA A 20 5.61 6.00 -1.24
C ALA A 20 6.11 7.20 -2.07
N LEU A 21 6.11 8.41 -1.51
CA LEU A 21 6.66 9.60 -2.18
C LEU A 21 8.17 9.51 -2.38
N SER A 22 8.89 8.92 -1.42
CA SER A 22 10.32 8.66 -1.54
C SER A 22 10.62 7.65 -2.64
N MET A 23 9.83 6.57 -2.75
CA MET A 23 9.95 5.60 -3.85
C MET A 23 9.71 6.27 -5.21
N PHE A 24 8.66 7.09 -5.32
CA PHE A 24 8.36 7.82 -6.54
C PHE A 24 9.48 8.80 -6.94
N LYS A 25 10.08 9.51 -5.98
CA LYS A 25 11.20 10.38 -6.30
C LYS A 25 12.42 9.58 -6.81
N HIS A 26 12.77 8.50 -6.11
CA HIS A 26 13.92 7.68 -6.49
C HIS A 26 13.71 6.93 -7.80
N SER A 27 12.48 6.55 -8.16
CA SER A 27 12.22 5.92 -9.45
C SER A 27 12.45 6.89 -10.61
N ILE A 28 12.05 8.15 -10.46
CA ILE A 28 12.33 9.19 -11.44
C ILE A 28 13.83 9.47 -11.52
N ASP A 29 14.51 9.59 -10.38
CA ASP A 29 15.96 9.80 -10.34
C ASP A 29 16.71 8.63 -11.01
N ALA A 30 16.28 7.37 -10.77
CA ALA A 30 16.87 6.18 -11.38
C ALA A 30 16.66 6.16 -12.90
N PHE A 31 15.45 6.50 -13.34
CA PHE A 31 15.09 6.55 -14.76
C PHE A 31 15.91 7.62 -15.51
N VAL A 32 16.01 8.84 -14.95
CA VAL A 32 16.72 9.96 -15.59
C VAL A 32 18.23 9.73 -15.64
N ARG A 33 18.80 9.08 -14.62
CA ARG A 33 20.25 8.85 -14.50
C ARG A 33 20.72 7.51 -15.03
N GLU A 34 19.78 6.68 -15.50
CA GLU A 34 20.06 5.32 -15.93
C GLU A 34 20.72 4.45 -14.84
N ASP A 35 20.35 4.69 -13.57
CA ASP A 35 20.99 4.07 -12.40
C ASP A 35 20.26 2.77 -11.99
N VAL A 36 20.83 1.64 -12.41
CA VAL A 36 20.30 0.30 -12.14
C VAL A 36 20.30 -0.04 -10.64
N GLU A 37 21.28 0.45 -9.89
CA GLU A 37 21.39 0.14 -8.46
C GLU A 37 20.31 0.92 -7.67
N LEU A 38 20.03 2.16 -8.07
CA LEU A 38 18.92 2.92 -7.51
C LEU A 38 17.56 2.28 -7.86
N ALA A 39 17.39 1.78 -9.10
CA ALA A 39 16.18 1.06 -9.49
C ALA A 39 15.96 -0.20 -8.63
N ARG A 40 17.00 -1.01 -8.41
CA ARG A 40 16.94 -2.18 -7.50
C ARG A 40 16.59 -1.80 -6.07
N ALA A 41 17.12 -0.69 -5.58
CA ALA A 41 16.79 -0.18 -4.26
C ALA A 41 15.29 0.17 -4.13
N VAL A 42 14.69 0.77 -5.17
CA VAL A 42 13.24 1.04 -5.20
C VAL A 42 12.42 -0.26 -5.15
N VAL A 43 12.78 -1.27 -5.95
CA VAL A 43 12.10 -2.58 -5.95
C VAL A 43 12.15 -3.24 -4.57
N SER A 44 13.30 -3.17 -3.88
CA SER A 44 13.43 -3.75 -2.54
C SER A 44 12.56 -3.06 -1.48
N ARG A 45 12.27 -1.78 -1.70
CA ARG A 45 11.47 -0.92 -0.81
C ARG A 45 9.96 -1.16 -0.96
N ASP A 46 9.52 -1.67 -2.10
CA ASP A 46 8.12 -2.06 -2.37
C ASP A 46 7.58 -3.03 -1.31
N LYS A 47 8.35 -4.07 -1.00
CA LYS A 47 7.99 -5.05 0.04
C LYS A 47 7.79 -4.40 1.40
N GLN A 48 8.64 -3.44 1.76
CA GLN A 48 8.52 -2.74 3.04
C GLN A 48 7.23 -1.92 3.11
N LEU A 49 6.84 -1.28 2.00
CA LEU A 49 5.59 -0.53 1.92
C LEU A 49 4.37 -1.46 2.04
N ASP A 50 4.39 -2.59 1.36
CA ASP A 50 3.37 -3.64 1.47
C ASP A 50 3.15 -4.10 2.92
N ASP A 51 4.23 -4.34 3.65
CA ASP A 51 4.18 -4.77 5.05
C ASP A 51 3.59 -3.67 5.97
N MET A 52 3.95 -2.40 5.71
CA MET A 52 3.39 -1.25 6.42
C MET A 52 1.89 -1.10 6.17
N ILE A 53 1.45 -1.26 4.93
CA ILE A 53 0.02 -1.18 4.55
C ILE A 53 -0.76 -2.34 5.16
N ALA A 54 -0.21 -3.56 5.13
CA ALA A 54 -0.83 -4.72 5.77
C ALA A 54 -0.98 -4.51 7.28
N SER A 55 0.03 -3.93 7.94
CA SER A 55 -0.04 -3.59 9.37
C SER A 55 -1.07 -2.51 9.68
N ALA A 56 -1.12 -1.45 8.87
CA ALA A 56 -2.12 -0.38 9.03
C ALA A 56 -3.55 -0.90 8.82
N ASN A 57 -3.77 -1.74 7.80
CA ASN A 57 -5.07 -2.33 7.51
C ASN A 57 -5.54 -3.26 8.65
N ARG A 58 -4.65 -4.05 9.25
CA ARG A 58 -5.01 -4.87 10.44
C ARG A 58 -5.49 -4.01 11.60
N GLN A 59 -4.73 -2.96 11.93
CA GLN A 59 -5.10 -2.03 13.01
C GLN A 59 -6.43 -1.30 12.71
N LEU A 60 -6.65 -0.88 11.47
CA LEU A 60 -7.90 -0.25 11.06
C LEU A 60 -9.09 -1.21 11.15
N SER A 61 -8.92 -2.47 10.74
CA SER A 61 -9.96 -3.50 10.87
C SER A 61 -10.33 -3.77 12.33
N GLU A 62 -9.36 -3.84 13.24
CA GLU A 62 -9.62 -3.98 14.68
C GLU A 62 -10.41 -2.78 15.23
N ARG A 63 -10.08 -1.56 14.80
CA ARG A 63 -10.81 -0.34 15.17
C ARG A 63 -12.21 -0.29 14.60
N MET A 64 -12.44 -0.80 13.40
CA MET A 64 -13.77 -0.91 12.79
C MET A 64 -14.70 -1.84 13.59
N VAL A 65 -14.17 -2.90 14.20
CA VAL A 65 -14.94 -3.79 15.08
C VAL A 65 -15.26 -3.11 16.41
N GLN A 66 -14.35 -2.30 16.95
CA GLN A 66 -14.54 -1.60 18.23
C GLN A 66 -15.48 -0.39 18.12
N ASP A 67 -15.43 0.35 17.01
CA ASP A 67 -16.18 1.60 16.80
C ASP A 67 -16.86 1.60 15.41
N GLY A 68 -18.03 0.99 15.33
CA GLY A 68 -18.82 0.89 14.10
C GLY A 68 -19.40 2.22 13.60
N ASP A 69 -19.55 3.22 14.47
CA ASP A 69 -20.14 4.52 14.11
C ASP A 69 -19.23 5.29 13.13
N ARG A 70 -17.93 5.01 13.16
CA ARG A 70 -16.92 5.65 12.30
C ARG A 70 -16.47 4.78 11.13
N LEU A 71 -17.20 3.71 10.81
CA LEU A 71 -16.89 2.76 9.73
C LEU A 71 -16.52 3.45 8.41
N ARG A 72 -17.31 4.45 7.99
CA ARG A 72 -17.05 5.22 6.76
C ARG A 72 -15.69 5.92 6.77
N GLY A 73 -15.26 6.43 7.92
CA GLY A 73 -13.96 7.07 8.07
C GLY A 73 -12.82 6.06 7.94
N TYR A 74 -12.91 4.91 8.59
CA TYR A 74 -11.90 3.85 8.48
C TYR A 74 -11.79 3.30 7.05
N LEU A 75 -12.92 3.09 6.37
CA LEU A 75 -12.92 2.69 4.96
C LEU A 75 -12.22 3.71 4.06
N ASN A 76 -12.45 5.01 4.28
CA ASN A 76 -11.74 6.05 3.53
C ASN A 76 -10.22 6.00 3.76
N VAL A 77 -9.78 5.72 5.00
CA VAL A 77 -8.36 5.58 5.32
C VAL A 77 -7.75 4.37 4.61
N ILE A 78 -8.43 3.23 4.60
CA ILE A 78 -8.00 2.02 3.86
C ILE A 78 -7.90 2.31 2.35
N LEU A 79 -8.88 3.02 1.78
CA LEU A 79 -8.86 3.42 0.38
C LEU A 79 -7.66 4.33 0.07
N ILE A 80 -7.34 5.27 0.95
CA ILE A 80 -6.15 6.14 0.82
C ILE A 80 -4.87 5.29 0.85
N SER A 81 -4.74 4.32 1.78
CA SER A 81 -3.59 3.40 1.82
C SER A 81 -3.42 2.68 0.49
N ARG A 82 -4.51 2.18 -0.09
CA ARG A 82 -4.49 1.49 -1.38
C ARG A 82 -4.09 2.41 -2.54
N CYS A 83 -4.53 3.67 -2.52
CA CYS A 83 -4.06 4.64 -3.51
C CYS A 83 -2.54 4.87 -3.41
N LEU A 84 -1.97 4.88 -2.21
CA LEU A 84 -0.52 5.03 -2.01
C LEU A 84 0.27 3.79 -2.48
N GLU A 85 -0.26 2.59 -2.26
CA GLU A 85 0.31 1.34 -2.81
C GLU A 85 0.42 1.41 -4.33
N ARG A 86 -0.67 1.81 -5.01
CA ARG A 86 -0.65 1.95 -6.47
C ARG A 86 0.35 2.98 -6.99
N VAL A 87 0.57 4.07 -6.25
CA VAL A 87 1.60 5.06 -6.60
C VAL A 87 2.99 4.44 -6.51
N ALA A 88 3.25 3.61 -5.49
CA ALA A 88 4.52 2.92 -5.34
C ALA A 88 4.72 1.83 -6.41
N ASP A 89 3.69 1.06 -6.74
CA ASP A 89 3.75 0.09 -7.85
C ASP A 89 4.06 0.78 -9.18
N HIS A 90 3.44 1.93 -9.46
CA HIS A 90 3.79 2.74 -10.63
C HIS A 90 5.22 3.28 -10.56
N ALA A 91 5.71 3.69 -9.39
CA ALA A 91 7.10 4.08 -9.22
C ALA A 91 8.07 2.95 -9.56
N THR A 92 7.81 1.73 -9.07
CA THR A 92 8.61 0.54 -9.38
C THR A 92 8.61 0.24 -10.87
N ASN A 93 7.43 0.27 -11.52
CA ASN A 93 7.32 0.09 -12.96
C ASN A 93 8.15 1.12 -13.76
N ILE A 94 8.14 2.39 -13.34
CA ILE A 94 8.96 3.45 -13.98
C ILE A 94 10.46 3.19 -13.82
N ALA A 95 10.89 2.70 -12.65
CA ALA A 95 12.29 2.38 -12.41
C ALA A 95 12.76 1.14 -13.20
N GLU A 96 11.88 0.17 -13.44
CA GLU A 96 12.21 -1.09 -14.12
C GLU A 96 12.25 -0.99 -15.65
N ASP A 97 11.45 -0.12 -16.28
CA ASP A 97 11.16 -0.14 -17.73
C ASP A 97 12.41 -0.15 -18.65
N PRO A 98 13.49 0.61 -18.38
CA PRO A 98 14.67 0.59 -19.26
C PRO A 98 15.70 -0.50 -18.90
N PHE A 99 15.72 -1.00 -17.66
CA PHE A 99 16.88 -1.72 -17.11
C PHE A 99 16.62 -3.16 -16.69
N MET A 100 15.38 -3.48 -16.30
CA MET A 100 15.03 -4.82 -15.83
C MET A 100 14.01 -5.45 -16.77
N PRO A 101 14.33 -6.60 -17.41
CA PRO A 101 13.32 -7.34 -18.15
C PRO A 101 12.21 -7.75 -17.20
N ARG A 102 10.99 -7.27 -17.45
CA ARG A 102 9.79 -7.55 -16.66
C ARG A 102 9.75 -9.01 -16.23
N GLN A 103 10.00 -9.27 -14.94
CA GLN A 103 9.38 -10.44 -14.33
C GLN A 103 7.89 -10.10 -14.33
N ARG A 104 7.13 -10.68 -15.27
CA ARG A 104 5.68 -10.60 -15.21
C ARG A 104 5.27 -11.14 -13.84
N ARG A 105 5.01 -10.25 -12.87
CA ARG A 105 4.04 -10.52 -11.82
C ARG A 105 2.75 -10.71 -12.61
N THR A 106 2.47 -11.95 -13.05
CA THR A 106 1.09 -12.35 -13.27
C THR A 106 0.39 -11.89 -12.01
N SER A 107 -0.68 -11.13 -12.18
CA SER A 107 -1.52 -10.68 -11.08
C SER A 107 -1.94 -11.94 -10.32
N GLY A 108 -1.14 -12.30 -9.33
CA GLY A 108 -1.55 -13.11 -8.22
C GLY A 108 -2.60 -12.25 -7.57
N ILE A 109 -3.85 -12.49 -7.94
CA ILE A 109 -4.90 -12.54 -6.94
C ILE A 109 -4.27 -13.40 -5.84
N LYS A 110 -3.69 -12.75 -4.80
CA LYS A 110 -3.25 -13.44 -3.59
C LYS A 110 -4.52 -14.20 -3.18
N PRO A 111 -4.50 -15.54 -3.10
CA PRO A 111 -5.68 -16.25 -2.64
C PRO A 111 -6.00 -15.67 -1.27
N ASP A 112 -7.16 -15.06 -1.15
CA ASP A 112 -7.63 -14.46 0.08
C ASP A 112 -7.63 -15.56 1.14
N HIS A 113 -6.56 -15.60 1.94
CA HIS A 113 -6.50 -16.45 3.12
C HIS A 113 -7.28 -15.72 4.21
N TYR A 114 -8.60 -15.68 4.07
CA TYR A 114 -9.50 -15.32 5.17
C TYR A 114 -9.48 -16.47 6.18
N PRO A 115 -9.03 -16.24 7.42
CA PRO A 115 -8.96 -17.27 8.44
C PRO A 115 -10.31 -17.35 9.18
N PHE A 116 -11.40 -17.56 8.45
CA PHE A 116 -12.70 -17.81 9.07
C PHE A 116 -13.30 -19.09 8.49
N PRO A 117 -13.57 -20.11 9.33
CA PRO A 117 -14.32 -21.28 8.89
C PRO A 117 -15.73 -20.82 8.53
N VAL A 118 -16.11 -20.98 7.27
CA VAL A 118 -17.51 -20.92 6.87
C VAL A 118 -18.16 -22.23 7.31
N ASP A 119 -18.65 -22.25 8.55
CA ASP A 119 -19.47 -23.35 9.03
C ASP A 119 -20.71 -23.45 8.13
N SER A 120 -20.72 -24.53 7.37
CA SER A 120 -21.76 -24.89 6.43
C SER A 120 -22.89 -25.56 7.21
N THR A 121 -23.71 -24.78 7.90
CA THR A 121 -24.97 -25.30 8.45
C THR A 121 -26.03 -24.21 8.65
N CYS A 122 -27.02 -24.26 7.75
CA CYS A 122 -28.46 -23.95 7.85
C CYS A 122 -28.93 -23.08 6.68
#